data_AF-A0A1Q7SF07-F1
#
_entry.id   AF-A0A1Q7SF07-F1
#
_cell.length_a   1.000
_cell.length_b   1.000
_cell.length_c   1.000
_cell.angle_alpha   90.00
_cell.angle_beta   90.00
_cell.angle_gamma   90.00
#
_symmetry.space_group_name_H-M   'P 1'
#
loop_
_entity.id
_entity.type
_entity.pdbx_description
1 polymer ?
#
loop_
_entity_poly.entity_id
_entity_poly.type
_entity_poly.pdbx_seq_one_letter_code
_entity_poly.pdbx_strand_id
1 'polypeptide(L)'
;MASRYLEPRRERASRGEMRRLQARLLRAEVRHAYAHSPFYRRKLKAAGVTPDAVRTLDDLCTLPFTTKDELKENQAANPPWGDVLAVPFADVLRVHMTSATTGRPLAFLDTREDWYGFYHSYARSLYAYGVRKCDVVMAAFSYGPWIGYWSGFYAAQDLGCLVFPVGGLTTDARIDALLAYPITVLGCTPSYALFLAEVAAKKGIDLAKQTKVRITWHTGEPGVPRSSTTRIGRSVRAGAASWSSRASTGRRCRSSGTARATWSRSPSGRARAAARCSPSRAASSRGSTT
;
A
#
# COMPACT_ATOMS: atom_id res chain seq x y z
N MET A 1 -1.52 -23.93 -7.06
CA MET A 1 -1.12 -23.08 -5.91
C MET A 1 -1.04 -21.64 -6.37
N ALA A 2 -1.63 -20.70 -5.63
CA ALA A 2 -1.46 -19.27 -5.90
C ALA A 2 0.03 -18.89 -5.77
N SER A 3 0.52 -17.99 -6.64
CA SER A 3 1.89 -17.51 -6.60
C SER A 3 2.23 -16.92 -5.22
N ARG A 4 3.46 -17.12 -4.73
CA ARG A 4 3.94 -16.44 -3.51
C ARG A 4 4.08 -14.92 -3.69
N TYR A 5 4.30 -14.49 -4.92
CA TYR A 5 4.55 -13.10 -5.31
C TYR A 5 3.33 -12.54 -6.05
N LEU A 6 2.97 -11.29 -5.79
CA LEU A 6 1.89 -10.59 -6.49
C LEU A 6 2.33 -10.25 -7.92
N GLU A 7 3.57 -9.80 -8.08
CA GLU A 7 4.21 -9.46 -9.35
C GLU A 7 5.53 -10.23 -9.52
N PRO A 8 5.48 -11.54 -9.85
CA PRO A 8 6.67 -12.40 -9.89
C PRO A 8 7.80 -11.88 -10.78
N ARG A 9 7.48 -11.19 -11.88
CA ARG A 9 8.48 -10.61 -12.79
C ARG A 9 9.30 -9.51 -12.13
N ARG A 10 8.68 -8.66 -11.30
CA ARG A 10 9.38 -7.58 -10.59
C ARG A 10 10.04 -8.09 -9.32
N GLU A 11 9.31 -8.89 -8.54
CA GLU A 11 9.77 -9.35 -7.22
C GLU A 11 10.89 -10.39 -7.29
N ARG A 12 11.05 -11.06 -8.45
CA ARG A 12 12.12 -12.03 -8.70
C ARG A 12 13.14 -11.56 -9.74
N ALA A 13 13.08 -10.30 -10.16
CA ALA A 13 14.03 -9.75 -11.12
C ALA A 13 15.46 -9.87 -10.56
N SER A 14 16.42 -10.16 -11.43
CA SER A 14 17.83 -10.11 -11.06
C SER A 14 18.23 -8.69 -10.65
N ARG A 15 19.31 -8.57 -9.86
CA ARG A 15 19.85 -7.24 -9.50
C ARG A 15 20.18 -6.39 -10.73
N GLY A 16 20.71 -7.01 -11.78
CA GLY A 16 21.02 -6.30 -13.03
C GLY A 16 19.77 -5.76 -13.74
N GLU A 17 18.70 -6.55 -13.83
CA GLU A 17 17.42 -6.10 -14.38
C GLU A 17 16.80 -4.98 -13.55
N MET A 18 16.82 -5.11 -12.22
CA MET A 18 16.30 -4.09 -11.33
C MET A 18 17.08 -2.77 -11.44
N ARG A 19 18.42 -2.83 -11.46
CA ARG A 19 19.25 -1.62 -11.63
C ARG A 19 18.97 -0.93 -12.96
N ARG A 20 18.80 -1.67 -14.06
CA ARG A 20 18.43 -1.10 -15.37
C ARG A 20 17.06 -0.43 -15.34
N LEU A 21 16.07 -1.08 -14.71
CA LEU A 21 14.74 -0.52 -14.54
C LEU A 21 14.78 0.78 -13.73
N GLN A 22 15.43 0.76 -12.57
CA GLN A 22 15.53 1.92 -11.69
C GLN A 22 16.30 3.07 -12.33
N ALA A 23 17.42 2.81 -13.04
CA ALA A 23 18.14 3.85 -13.77
C ALA A 23 17.25 4.50 -14.85
N ARG A 24 16.49 3.70 -15.61
CA ARG A 24 15.53 4.23 -16.60
C ARG A 24 14.46 5.11 -15.97
N LEU A 25 13.89 4.68 -14.85
CA LEU A 25 12.86 5.45 -14.13
C LEU A 25 13.44 6.73 -13.51
N LEU A 26 14.62 6.66 -12.89
CA LEU A 26 15.31 7.82 -12.33
C LEU A 26 15.55 8.91 -13.39
N ARG A 27 16.04 8.53 -14.58
CA ARG A 27 16.22 9.48 -15.68
C ARG A 27 14.93 10.16 -16.12
N ALA A 28 13.85 9.38 -16.21
CA ALA A 28 12.55 9.91 -16.58
C ALA A 28 12.04 10.89 -15.51
N GLU A 29 12.18 10.52 -14.23
CA GLU A 29 11.72 11.32 -13.10
C GLU A 29 12.46 12.65 -12.99
N VAL A 30 13.80 12.64 -13.08
CA VAL A 30 14.60 13.87 -13.02
C VAL A 30 14.27 14.80 -14.20
N ARG A 31 14.10 14.26 -15.41
CA ARG A 31 13.68 15.06 -16.58
C ARG A 31 12.29 15.65 -16.38
N HIS A 32 11.34 14.86 -15.89
CA HIS A 32 9.97 15.29 -15.65
C HIS A 32 9.94 16.41 -14.59
N ALA A 33 10.57 16.20 -13.44
CA ALA A 33 10.66 17.18 -12.37
C ALA A 33 11.34 18.49 -12.84
N TYR A 34 12.45 18.40 -13.57
CA TYR A 34 13.14 19.58 -14.10
C TYR A 34 12.29 20.37 -15.12
N ALA A 35 11.59 19.67 -16.01
CA ALA A 35 10.77 20.30 -17.03
C ALA A 35 9.50 20.96 -16.42
N HIS A 36 8.82 20.27 -15.51
CA HIS A 36 7.46 20.62 -15.13
C HIS A 36 7.30 21.21 -13.73
N SER A 37 8.21 20.95 -12.80
CA SER A 37 8.13 21.49 -11.42
C SER A 37 9.02 22.73 -11.26
N PRO A 38 8.45 23.94 -11.07
CA PRO A 38 9.24 25.14 -10.81
C PRO A 38 10.20 25.00 -9.62
N PHE A 39 9.76 24.37 -8.53
CA PHE A 39 10.59 24.08 -7.36
C PHE A 39 11.84 23.27 -7.73
N TYR A 40 11.66 22.10 -8.34
CA TYR A 40 12.78 21.22 -8.67
C TYR A 40 13.67 21.80 -9.77
N ARG A 41 13.10 22.55 -10.73
CA ARG A 41 13.88 23.26 -11.74
C ARG A 41 14.85 24.27 -11.12
N ARG A 42 14.39 25.09 -10.17
CA ARG A 42 15.26 26.04 -9.45
C ARG A 42 16.33 25.31 -8.65
N LYS A 43 15.94 24.27 -7.90
CA LYS A 43 16.85 23.50 -7.04
C LYS A 43 17.96 22.80 -7.84
N LEU A 44 17.62 22.15 -8.95
CA LEU A 44 18.59 21.47 -9.82
C LEU A 44 19.52 22.46 -10.52
N LYS A 45 19.01 23.61 -10.99
CA LYS A 45 19.84 24.68 -11.57
C LYS A 45 20.84 25.24 -10.55
N ALA A 46 20.40 25.49 -9.30
CA ALA A 46 21.27 25.99 -8.24
C ALA A 46 22.38 24.99 -7.88
N ALA A 47 22.11 23.69 -8.00
CA ALA A 47 23.11 22.64 -7.81
C ALA A 47 23.99 22.38 -9.05
N GLY A 48 23.81 23.12 -10.15
CA GLY A 48 24.54 22.90 -11.40
C GLY A 48 24.21 21.57 -12.10
N VAL A 49 23.08 20.93 -11.76
CA VAL A 49 22.70 19.62 -12.29
C VAL A 49 21.76 19.78 -13.48
N THR A 50 22.16 19.22 -14.62
CA THR A 50 21.27 19.04 -15.77
C THR A 50 20.66 17.63 -15.78
N PRO A 51 19.43 17.44 -16.30
CA PRO A 51 18.82 16.11 -16.35
C PRO A 51 19.61 15.08 -17.16
N ASP A 52 20.40 15.52 -18.15
CA ASP A 52 21.25 14.66 -18.99
C ASP A 52 22.50 14.12 -18.26
N ALA A 53 22.87 14.74 -17.13
CA ALA A 53 23.96 14.30 -16.28
C ALA A 53 23.60 13.02 -15.49
N VAL A 54 22.31 12.81 -15.20
CA VAL A 54 21.84 11.60 -14.50
C VAL A 54 21.64 10.49 -15.53
N ARG A 55 22.49 9.47 -15.52
CA ARG A 55 22.47 8.37 -16.51
C ARG A 55 22.25 7.02 -15.88
N THR A 56 22.82 6.81 -14.70
CA THR A 56 22.87 5.58 -13.94
C THR A 56 22.28 5.79 -12.55
N LEU A 57 22.16 4.71 -11.79
CA LEU A 57 21.77 4.80 -10.38
C LEU A 57 22.84 5.43 -9.50
N ASP A 58 24.10 5.34 -9.91
CA ASP A 58 25.22 5.81 -9.09
C ASP A 58 25.29 7.35 -9.11
N ASP A 59 24.70 7.98 -10.14
CA ASP A 59 24.54 9.44 -10.25
C ASP A 59 23.51 10.02 -9.26
N LEU A 60 22.80 9.19 -8.49
CA LEU A 60 21.86 9.68 -7.49
C LEU A 60 22.55 10.58 -6.44
N CYS A 61 23.83 10.34 -6.17
CA CYS A 61 24.62 11.14 -5.22
C CYS A 61 24.88 12.58 -5.71
N THR A 62 24.68 12.86 -7.00
CA THR A 62 24.85 14.22 -7.55
C THR A 62 23.59 15.07 -7.37
N LEU A 63 22.45 14.47 -6.99
CA LEU A 63 21.20 15.19 -6.78
C LEU A 63 21.18 15.84 -5.38
N PRO A 64 20.75 17.11 -5.26
CA PRO A 64 20.58 17.73 -3.96
C PRO A 64 19.41 17.09 -3.20
N PHE A 65 19.57 16.88 -1.89
CA PHE A 65 18.47 16.44 -1.03
C PHE A 65 17.35 17.47 -0.99
N THR A 66 16.10 17.01 -1.01
CA THR A 66 14.92 17.83 -0.67
C THR A 66 14.58 17.60 0.79
N THR A 67 14.59 18.66 1.59
CA THR A 67 14.24 18.59 3.02
C THR A 67 12.77 18.92 3.27
N LYS A 68 12.27 18.53 4.44
CA LYS A 68 10.89 18.86 4.86
C LYS A 68 10.70 20.37 5.02
N ASP A 69 11.73 21.08 5.49
CA ASP A 69 11.64 22.51 5.75
C ASP A 69 11.59 23.30 4.44
N GLU A 70 12.36 22.90 3.42
CA GLU A 70 12.26 23.49 2.09
C GLU A 70 10.84 23.37 1.51
N LEU A 71 10.18 22.22 1.70
CA LEU A 71 8.79 22.04 1.26
C LEU A 71 7.82 22.92 2.04
N LYS A 72 8.04 23.12 3.34
CA LYS A 72 7.19 23.99 4.17
C LYS A 72 7.33 25.45 3.75
N GLU A 73 8.56 25.92 3.60
CA GLU A 73 8.88 27.27 3.11
C GLU A 73 8.29 27.48 1.72
N ASN A 74 8.38 26.47 0.85
CA ASN A 74 7.80 26.54 -0.48
C ASN A 74 6.28 26.72 -0.46
N GLN A 75 5.55 25.95 0.37
CA GLN A 75 4.10 26.09 0.52
C GLN A 75 3.69 27.41 1.17
N ALA A 76 4.52 27.94 2.07
CA ALA A 76 4.28 29.24 2.68
C ALA A 76 4.48 30.39 1.68
N ALA A 77 5.53 30.33 0.86
CA ALA A 77 5.84 31.33 -0.16
C ALA A 77 4.91 31.27 -1.38
N ASN A 78 4.37 30.09 -1.71
CA ASN A 78 3.52 29.85 -2.88
C ASN A 78 2.22 29.13 -2.47
N PRO A 79 1.30 29.78 -1.75
CA PRO A 79 0.07 29.14 -1.29
C PRO A 79 -0.86 28.78 -2.46
N PRO A 80 -1.74 27.75 -2.31
CA PRO A 80 -1.93 26.95 -1.10
C PRO A 80 -1.03 25.70 -1.01
N TRP A 81 -0.45 25.23 -2.12
CA TRP A 81 0.18 23.91 -2.22
C TRP A 81 1.68 23.93 -2.54
N GLY A 82 2.28 25.12 -2.67
CA GLY A 82 3.63 25.27 -3.19
C GLY A 82 3.67 25.24 -4.72
N ASP A 83 4.88 25.25 -5.28
CA ASP A 83 5.13 25.11 -6.71
C ASP A 83 5.96 23.84 -7.03
N VAL A 84 5.70 22.78 -6.28
CA VAL A 84 6.30 21.45 -6.46
C VAL A 84 5.60 20.60 -7.53
N LEU A 85 4.33 20.87 -7.83
CA LEU A 85 3.51 20.07 -8.73
C LEU A 85 4.14 20.02 -10.13
N ALA A 86 4.26 18.81 -10.68
CA ALA A 86 4.86 18.54 -12.00
C ALA A 86 3.82 18.17 -13.08
N VAL A 87 2.53 18.34 -12.77
CA VAL A 87 1.39 18.04 -13.64
C VAL A 87 0.39 19.20 -13.60
N PRO A 88 -0.49 19.34 -14.61
CA PRO A 88 -1.64 20.23 -14.52
C PRO A 88 -2.50 19.91 -13.30
N PHE A 89 -3.03 20.94 -12.63
CA PHE A 89 -3.92 20.73 -11.47
C PHE A 89 -5.19 19.94 -11.83
N ALA A 90 -5.65 20.00 -13.09
CA ALA A 90 -6.79 19.23 -13.57
C ALA A 90 -6.58 17.69 -13.51
N ASP A 91 -5.33 17.23 -13.46
CA ASP A 91 -4.99 15.80 -13.36
C ASP A 91 -4.89 15.31 -11.91
N VAL A 92 -4.97 16.24 -10.94
CA VAL A 92 -4.90 15.93 -9.51
C VAL A 92 -6.23 15.34 -9.05
N LEU A 93 -6.15 14.17 -8.42
CA LEU A 93 -7.31 13.44 -7.90
C LEU A 93 -7.59 13.73 -6.43
N ARG A 94 -6.54 13.96 -5.63
CA ARG A 94 -6.69 14.09 -4.18
C ARG A 94 -5.56 14.86 -3.51
N VAL A 95 -5.82 15.22 -2.26
CA VAL A 95 -4.82 15.73 -1.31
C VAL A 95 -4.65 14.76 -0.13
N HIS A 96 -3.42 14.58 0.33
CA HIS A 96 -3.10 13.98 1.62
C HIS A 96 -2.16 14.90 2.41
N MET A 97 -2.16 14.78 3.74
CA MET A 97 -1.40 15.68 4.60
C MET A 97 -0.56 14.89 5.61
N THR A 98 0.62 15.42 5.92
CA THR A 98 1.43 14.90 7.02
C THR A 98 0.72 15.14 8.35
N SER A 99 0.87 14.24 9.33
CA SER A 99 0.56 14.56 10.72
C SER A 99 1.50 15.68 11.18
N ALA A 100 0.95 16.88 11.42
CA ALA A 100 1.74 17.97 12.00
C ALA A 100 1.98 17.67 13.47
N THR A 101 3.21 17.33 13.83
CA THR A 101 3.66 17.30 15.23
C THR A 101 4.16 18.66 15.68
N THR A 102 4.65 19.49 14.75
CA THR A 102 5.04 20.89 14.94
C THR A 102 4.77 21.72 13.66
N GLY A 103 4.02 22.81 13.79
CA GLY A 103 3.73 23.77 12.71
C GLY A 103 2.64 23.35 11.72
N ARG A 104 2.61 24.00 10.54
CA ARG A 104 1.62 23.73 9.48
C ARG A 104 1.87 22.37 8.82
N PRO A 105 0.85 21.50 8.66
CA PRO A 105 0.99 20.26 7.91
C PRO A 105 1.42 20.52 6.46
N LEU A 106 2.27 19.66 5.91
CA LEU A 106 2.52 19.62 4.47
C LEU A 106 1.36 18.90 3.78
N ALA A 107 0.90 19.49 2.70
CA ALA A 107 -0.08 18.88 1.80
C ALA A 107 0.58 18.38 0.52
N PHE A 108 0.15 17.21 0.05
CA PHE A 108 0.65 16.58 -1.16
C PHE A 108 -0.54 16.27 -2.07
N LEU A 109 -0.34 16.47 -3.36
CA LEU A 109 -1.35 16.29 -4.40
C LEU A 109 -0.99 15.06 -5.22
N ASP A 110 -1.93 14.13 -5.37
CA ASP A 110 -1.70 12.89 -6.11
C ASP A 110 -2.60 12.84 -7.34
N THR A 111 -2.03 12.43 -8.48
CA THR A 111 -2.81 11.98 -9.64
C THR A 111 -3.45 10.62 -9.37
N ARG A 112 -4.29 10.16 -10.31
CA ARG A 112 -4.84 8.80 -10.26
C ARG A 112 -3.74 7.75 -10.30
N GLU A 113 -2.73 7.96 -11.14
CA GLU A 113 -1.60 7.08 -11.37
C GLU A 113 -0.68 7.01 -10.15
N ASP A 114 -0.40 8.16 -9.53
CA ASP A 114 0.38 8.24 -8.28
C ASP A 114 -0.33 7.45 -7.18
N TRP A 115 -1.63 7.68 -7.02
CA TRP A 115 -2.42 7.01 -6.00
C TRP A 115 -2.42 5.49 -6.23
N TYR A 116 -2.67 5.03 -7.46
CA TYR A 116 -2.58 3.61 -7.82
C TYR A 116 -1.20 3.03 -7.53
N GLY A 117 -0.13 3.68 -7.99
CA GLY A 117 1.24 3.22 -7.74
C GLY A 117 1.54 3.08 -6.25
N PHE A 118 1.08 4.04 -5.44
CA PHE A 118 1.25 4.04 -4.00
C PHE A 118 0.52 2.87 -3.33
N TYR A 119 -0.80 2.75 -3.47
CA TYR A 119 -1.52 1.65 -2.79
C TYR A 119 -1.24 0.27 -3.40
N HIS A 120 -0.91 0.17 -4.69
CA HIS A 120 -0.53 -1.11 -5.30
C HIS A 120 0.82 -1.61 -4.76
N SER A 121 1.77 -0.70 -4.47
CA SER A 121 3.00 -1.07 -3.76
C SER A 121 2.72 -1.63 -2.35
N TYR A 122 1.70 -1.07 -1.69
CA TYR A 122 1.23 -1.54 -0.39
C TYR A 122 0.51 -2.89 -0.50
N ALA A 123 -0.28 -3.11 -1.56
CA ALA A 123 -0.92 -4.39 -1.87
C ALA A 123 0.11 -5.51 -2.06
N ARG A 124 1.24 -5.23 -2.73
CA ARG A 124 2.37 -6.16 -2.85
C ARG A 124 2.91 -6.56 -1.47
N SER A 125 2.98 -5.62 -0.53
CA SER A 125 3.46 -5.88 0.83
C SER A 125 2.46 -6.73 1.62
N LEU A 126 1.16 -6.42 1.58
CA LEU A 126 0.11 -7.23 2.20
C LEU A 126 0.08 -8.65 1.62
N TYR A 127 0.23 -8.79 0.30
CA TYR A 127 0.31 -10.08 -0.36
C TYR A 127 1.52 -10.89 0.12
N ALA A 128 2.69 -10.25 0.29
CA ALA A 128 3.87 -10.88 0.85
C ALA A 128 3.68 -11.34 2.31
N TYR A 129 2.85 -10.64 3.09
CA TYR A 129 2.47 -11.05 4.46
C TYR A 129 1.45 -12.22 4.49
N GLY A 130 0.94 -12.64 3.34
CA GLY A 130 0.00 -13.75 3.24
C GLY A 130 -1.46 -13.30 3.19
N VAL A 131 -1.75 -12.01 3.02
CA VAL A 131 -3.12 -11.53 2.74
C VAL A 131 -3.53 -12.00 1.35
N ARG A 132 -4.75 -12.51 1.22
CA ARG A 132 -5.31 -13.08 0.00
C ARG A 132 -6.73 -12.57 -0.19
N LYS A 133 -7.26 -12.72 -1.41
CA LYS A 133 -8.62 -12.33 -1.79
C LYS A 133 -9.72 -12.82 -0.83
N CYS A 134 -9.52 -13.97 -0.19
CA CYS A 134 -10.47 -14.55 0.77
C CYS A 134 -10.49 -13.86 2.14
N ASP A 135 -9.57 -12.93 2.41
CA ASP A 135 -9.53 -12.23 3.69
C ASP A 135 -10.56 -11.12 3.80
N VAL A 136 -11.00 -10.91 5.04
CA VAL A 136 -11.77 -9.73 5.45
C VAL A 136 -10.84 -8.82 6.24
N VAL A 137 -10.65 -7.61 5.72
CA VAL A 137 -9.60 -6.68 6.14
C VAL A 137 -10.21 -5.50 6.89
N MET A 138 -9.87 -5.35 8.17
CA MET A 138 -10.21 -4.18 8.98
C MET A 138 -9.00 -3.23 9.06
N ALA A 139 -9.11 -2.04 8.46
CA ALA A 139 -8.14 -0.96 8.65
C ALA A 139 -8.58 -0.04 9.81
N ALA A 140 -8.08 -0.30 11.01
CA ALA A 140 -8.37 0.45 12.23
C ALA A 140 -7.42 1.65 12.45
N PHE A 141 -7.32 2.52 11.43
CA PHE A 141 -6.72 3.85 11.54
C PHE A 141 -7.81 4.91 11.43
N SER A 142 -7.58 6.14 11.91
CA SER A 142 -8.58 7.21 11.83
C SER A 142 -8.89 7.64 10.39
N TYR A 143 -10.13 8.06 10.13
CA TYR A 143 -10.47 8.78 8.90
C TYR A 143 -9.88 10.18 8.94
N GLY A 144 -9.20 10.58 7.86
CA GLY A 144 -8.62 11.90 7.74
C GLY A 144 -7.65 12.00 6.55
N PRO A 145 -6.91 13.11 6.44
CA PRO A 145 -5.96 13.33 5.36
C PRO A 145 -4.68 12.49 5.52
N TRP A 146 -4.55 11.72 6.61
CA TRP A 146 -3.41 10.85 6.83
C TRP A 146 -3.46 9.63 5.91
N ILE A 147 -2.39 9.47 5.14
CA ILE A 147 -2.31 8.52 4.02
C ILE A 147 -2.40 7.04 4.43
N GLY A 148 -1.99 6.70 5.66
CA GLY A 148 -1.84 5.29 6.04
C GLY A 148 -3.16 4.52 6.13
N TYR A 149 -4.28 5.17 6.52
CA TYR A 149 -5.61 4.54 6.48
C TYR A 149 -5.94 4.13 5.04
N TRP A 150 -5.86 5.11 4.13
CA TRP A 150 -6.21 4.93 2.72
C TRP A 150 -5.30 3.93 2.02
N SER A 151 -4.01 3.88 2.40
CA SER A 151 -3.03 2.95 1.83
C SER A 151 -3.45 1.49 2.00
N GLY A 152 -3.75 1.06 3.23
CA GLY A 152 -4.17 -0.30 3.53
C GLY A 152 -5.57 -0.59 3.01
N PHE A 153 -6.47 0.40 3.07
CA PHE A 153 -7.83 0.29 2.55
C PHE A 153 -7.85 -0.03 1.05
N TYR A 154 -7.24 0.82 0.22
CA TYR A 154 -7.22 0.63 -1.23
C TYR A 154 -6.35 -0.56 -1.63
N ALA A 155 -5.25 -0.83 -0.91
CA ALA A 155 -4.43 -2.01 -1.16
C ALA A 155 -5.20 -3.32 -0.97
N ALA A 156 -6.00 -3.42 0.09
CA ALA A 156 -6.83 -4.59 0.33
C ALA A 156 -7.92 -4.75 -0.75
N GLN A 157 -8.55 -3.64 -1.17
CA GLN A 157 -9.49 -3.66 -2.30
C GLN A 157 -8.84 -4.08 -3.61
N ASP A 158 -7.63 -3.61 -3.89
CA ASP A 158 -6.85 -3.95 -5.09
C ASP A 158 -6.45 -5.44 -5.11
N LEU A 159 -6.22 -6.05 -3.94
CA LEU A 159 -6.08 -7.51 -3.79
C LEU A 159 -7.40 -8.29 -3.94
N GLY A 160 -8.53 -7.59 -4.00
CA GLY A 160 -9.88 -8.16 -4.07
C GLY A 160 -10.43 -8.64 -2.72
N CYS A 161 -9.83 -8.23 -1.61
CA CYS A 161 -10.33 -8.54 -0.27
C CYS A 161 -11.64 -7.78 0.01
N LEU A 162 -12.47 -8.32 0.89
CA LEU A 162 -13.54 -7.55 1.51
C LEU A 162 -12.91 -6.61 2.53
N VAL A 163 -13.19 -5.31 2.44
CA VAL A 163 -12.66 -4.32 3.40
C VAL A 163 -13.76 -3.86 4.33
N PHE A 164 -13.49 -3.89 5.64
CA PHE A 164 -14.40 -3.49 6.70
C PHE A 164 -13.99 -2.07 7.21
N PRO A 165 -14.69 -1.01 6.78
CA PRO A 165 -14.32 0.39 7.04
C PRO A 165 -14.66 0.84 8.48
N VAL A 166 -13.65 1.06 9.33
CA VAL A 166 -13.86 1.37 10.77
C VAL A 166 -13.19 2.65 11.27
N GLY A 167 -12.80 3.55 10.37
CA GLY A 167 -11.93 4.65 10.74
C GLY A 167 -12.53 5.64 11.75
N GLY A 168 -13.85 5.77 11.79
CA GLY A 168 -14.57 6.62 12.74
C GLY A 168 -15.17 5.89 13.94
N LEU A 169 -14.98 4.56 14.05
CA LEU A 169 -15.56 3.79 15.15
C LEU A 169 -14.75 3.92 16.44
N THR A 170 -15.44 3.84 17.57
CA THR A 170 -14.82 3.73 18.90
C THR A 170 -14.05 2.42 19.03
N THR A 171 -13.15 2.34 20.01
CA THR A 171 -12.42 1.11 20.32
C THR A 171 -13.36 -0.04 20.68
N ASP A 172 -14.41 0.23 21.45
CA ASP A 172 -15.42 -0.77 21.82
C ASP A 172 -16.15 -1.31 20.58
N ALA A 173 -16.64 -0.43 19.70
CA ALA A 173 -17.31 -0.85 18.47
C ALA A 173 -16.37 -1.65 17.53
N ARG A 174 -15.07 -1.38 17.55
CA ARG A 174 -14.07 -2.18 16.82
C ARG A 174 -13.89 -3.57 17.43
N ILE A 175 -13.88 -3.69 18.75
CA ILE A 175 -13.83 -4.98 19.45
C ILE A 175 -15.10 -5.79 19.13
N ASP A 176 -16.28 -5.17 19.23
CA ASP A 176 -17.55 -5.82 18.91
C ASP A 176 -17.56 -6.32 17.46
N ALA A 177 -17.05 -5.51 16.53
CA ALA A 177 -16.92 -5.91 15.13
C ALA A 177 -15.96 -7.10 14.95
N LEU A 178 -14.82 -7.13 15.65
CA LEU A 178 -13.85 -8.25 15.60
C LEU A 178 -14.44 -9.56 16.12
N LEU A 179 -15.42 -9.49 17.03
CA LEU A 179 -16.14 -10.65 17.55
C LEU A 179 -17.29 -11.09 16.63
N ALA A 180 -18.03 -10.13 16.07
CA ALA A 180 -19.24 -10.39 15.31
C ALA A 180 -18.98 -10.79 13.84
N TYR A 181 -17.93 -10.23 13.23
CA TYR A 181 -17.65 -10.40 11.80
C TYR A 181 -16.41 -11.26 11.55
N PRO A 182 -16.32 -11.95 10.40
CA PRO A 182 -15.22 -12.86 10.09
C PRO A 182 -13.93 -12.14 9.66
N ILE A 183 -13.51 -11.12 10.41
CA ILE A 183 -12.32 -10.31 10.13
C ILE A 183 -11.07 -11.13 10.36
N THR A 184 -10.26 -11.31 9.32
CA THR A 184 -9.05 -12.12 9.35
C THR A 184 -7.78 -11.28 9.38
N VAL A 185 -7.85 -10.00 9.00
CA VAL A 185 -6.69 -9.11 8.96
C VAL A 185 -7.00 -7.80 9.66
N LEU A 186 -6.14 -7.38 10.59
CA LEU A 186 -6.26 -6.12 11.34
C LEU A 186 -5.06 -5.20 11.04
N GLY A 187 -5.35 -4.02 10.50
CA GLY A 187 -4.38 -2.95 10.31
C GLY A 187 -4.51 -1.85 11.34
N CYS A 188 -3.45 -1.50 12.07
CA CYS A 188 -3.47 -0.38 13.00
C CYS A 188 -2.05 0.05 13.41
N THR A 189 -1.89 1.13 14.17
CA THR A 189 -0.57 1.43 14.76
C THR A 189 -0.21 0.37 15.83
N PRO A 190 1.08 0.07 16.04
CA PRO A 190 1.52 -0.85 17.10
C PRO A 190 0.97 -0.53 18.50
N SER A 191 0.99 0.75 18.90
CA SER A 191 0.45 1.22 20.18
C SER A 191 -1.06 0.99 20.26
N TYR A 192 -1.79 1.24 19.18
CA TYR A 192 -3.22 1.00 19.15
C TYR A 192 -3.57 -0.49 19.23
N ALA A 193 -2.77 -1.37 18.63
CA ALA A 193 -2.96 -2.82 18.78
C ALA A 193 -2.86 -3.27 20.25
N LEU A 194 -1.89 -2.72 20.99
CA LEU A 194 -1.73 -3.00 22.42
C LEU A 194 -2.89 -2.42 23.23
N PHE A 195 -3.29 -1.18 22.95
CA PHE A 195 -4.42 -0.53 23.61
C PHE A 195 -5.74 -1.27 23.36
N LEU A 196 -5.99 -1.70 22.13
CA LEU A 196 -7.16 -2.49 21.75
C LEU A 196 -7.22 -3.81 22.55
N ALA A 197 -6.08 -4.49 22.70
CA ALA A 197 -5.99 -5.71 23.51
C ALA A 197 -6.21 -5.45 25.01
N GLU A 198 -5.71 -4.33 25.54
CA GLU A 198 -5.93 -3.96 26.94
C GLU A 198 -7.41 -3.66 27.24
N VAL A 199 -8.07 -2.90 26.36
CA VAL A 199 -9.50 -2.59 26.49
C VAL A 199 -10.35 -3.86 26.40
N ALA A 200 -10.03 -4.76 25.47
CA ALA A 200 -10.70 -6.05 25.37
C ALA A 200 -10.50 -6.91 26.64
N ALA A 201 -9.28 -6.97 27.17
CA ALA A 201 -8.97 -7.73 28.38
C ALA A 201 -9.73 -7.21 29.61
N LYS A 202 -9.91 -5.89 29.75
CA LYS A 202 -10.74 -5.27 30.80
C LYS A 202 -12.21 -5.70 30.75
N LYS A 203 -12.68 -6.12 29.57
CA LYS A 203 -14.03 -6.66 29.34
C LYS A 203 -14.09 -8.19 29.39
N GLY A 204 -13.00 -8.86 29.78
CA GLY A 204 -12.91 -10.33 29.79
C GLY A 204 -12.80 -10.97 28.40
N ILE A 205 -12.47 -10.18 27.36
CA ILE A 205 -12.37 -10.64 25.98
C ILE A 205 -10.90 -10.94 25.65
N ASP A 206 -10.62 -12.19 25.26
CA ASP A 206 -9.31 -12.61 24.73
C ASP A 206 -9.34 -12.55 23.20
N LEU A 207 -8.84 -11.46 22.62
CA LEU A 207 -8.87 -11.23 21.16
C LEU A 207 -8.18 -12.34 20.36
N ALA A 208 -7.13 -12.96 20.90
CA ALA A 208 -6.42 -14.04 20.21
C ALA A 208 -7.25 -15.32 20.08
N LYS A 209 -8.17 -15.57 21.02
CA LYS A 209 -8.99 -16.79 21.05
C LYS A 209 -10.39 -16.58 20.50
N GLN A 210 -10.93 -15.38 20.67
CA GLN A 210 -12.34 -15.11 20.39
C GLN A 210 -12.58 -14.43 19.03
N THR A 211 -11.51 -13.98 18.34
CA THR A 211 -11.62 -13.37 17.00
C THR A 211 -11.08 -14.29 15.91
N LYS A 212 -11.25 -13.91 14.64
CA LYS A 212 -10.72 -14.64 13.47
C LYS A 212 -9.41 -14.05 12.93
N VAL A 213 -8.84 -13.06 13.62
CA VAL A 213 -7.63 -12.35 13.15
C VAL A 213 -6.45 -13.32 13.08
N ARG A 214 -5.80 -13.37 11.93
CA ARG A 214 -4.60 -14.20 11.67
C ARG A 214 -3.38 -13.37 11.26
N ILE A 215 -3.60 -12.18 10.69
CA ILE A 215 -2.54 -11.25 10.29
C ILE A 215 -2.83 -9.89 10.91
N THR A 216 -1.80 -9.27 11.47
CA THR A 216 -1.82 -7.84 11.79
C THR A 216 -0.78 -7.11 10.94
N TRP A 217 -1.11 -5.92 10.45
CA TRP A 217 -0.13 -5.02 9.83
C TRP A 217 -0.08 -3.70 10.58
N HIS A 218 1.12 -3.13 10.66
CA HIS A 218 1.36 -1.93 11.45
C HIS A 218 2.18 -0.89 10.71
N THR A 219 1.82 0.38 10.90
CA THR A 219 2.51 1.55 10.33
C THR A 219 2.28 2.79 11.20
N GLY A 220 3.01 3.86 10.93
CA GLY A 220 2.85 5.19 11.56
C GLY A 220 3.85 5.50 12.68
N GLU A 221 4.39 4.50 13.36
CA GLU A 221 5.31 4.70 14.49
C GLU A 221 6.31 3.54 14.65
N PRO A 222 7.47 3.79 15.27
CA PRO A 222 8.39 2.75 15.68
C PRO A 222 7.73 1.87 16.75
N GLY A 223 7.60 0.58 16.48
CA GLY A 223 6.91 -0.30 17.43
C GLY A 223 6.95 -1.78 17.08
N VAL A 224 7.64 -2.15 16.00
CA VAL A 224 7.88 -3.55 15.63
C VAL A 224 9.28 -4.07 16.07
N PRO A 225 9.85 -3.72 17.25
CA PRO A 225 10.88 -4.57 17.86
C PRO A 225 10.40 -6.02 18.05
N ARG A 226 11.31 -6.99 18.07
CA ARG A 226 10.98 -8.42 18.27
C ARG A 226 10.15 -8.67 19.55
N SER A 227 10.37 -7.88 20.60
CA SER A 227 9.68 -7.99 21.89
C SER A 227 8.21 -7.55 21.81
N SER A 228 7.93 -6.39 21.22
CA SER A 228 6.56 -5.89 21.00
C SER A 228 5.81 -6.73 19.96
N THR A 229 6.47 -7.21 18.92
CA THR A 229 5.89 -8.16 17.95
C THR A 229 5.47 -9.46 18.60
N THR A 230 6.25 -9.95 19.58
CA THR A 230 5.90 -11.15 20.35
C THR A 230 4.72 -10.88 21.27
N ARG A 231 4.62 -9.68 21.86
CA ARG A 231 3.49 -9.29 22.72
C ARG A 231 2.21 -9.11 21.90
N ILE A 232 2.23 -8.29 20.85
CA ILE A 232 1.11 -8.10 19.92
C ILE A 232 0.71 -9.44 19.30
N GLY A 233 1.69 -10.20 18.80
CA GLY A 233 1.47 -11.52 18.25
C GLY A 233 1.09 -12.58 19.29
N ARG A 234 1.17 -12.34 20.61
CA ARG A 234 0.58 -13.22 21.64
C ARG A 234 -0.84 -12.77 21.97
N SER A 235 -1.08 -11.46 22.01
CA SER A 235 -2.40 -10.86 22.20
C SER A 235 -3.35 -11.05 21.01
N VAL A 236 -2.83 -11.38 19.81
CA VAL A 236 -3.61 -11.47 18.55
C VAL A 236 -3.23 -12.68 17.65
N ARG A 237 -2.52 -13.73 18.13
CA ARG A 237 -1.82 -14.76 17.30
C ARG A 237 -2.71 -15.46 16.23
N ALA A 238 -2.27 -15.81 15.01
CA ALA A 238 -0.94 -16.28 14.57
C ALA A 238 -0.53 -15.92 13.12
N GLY A 239 0.49 -15.07 12.96
CA GLY A 239 1.13 -14.79 11.66
C GLY A 239 1.87 -13.45 11.57
N ALA A 240 2.83 -13.17 12.45
CA ALA A 240 3.66 -11.96 12.32
C ALA A 240 4.83 -12.23 11.35
N ALA A 241 4.73 -11.72 10.12
CA ALA A 241 5.87 -11.66 9.21
C ALA A 241 6.67 -10.37 9.50
N SER A 242 7.91 -10.49 9.96
CA SER A 242 8.86 -9.37 10.03
C SER A 242 10.13 -9.69 9.23
N TRP A 243 10.67 -8.66 8.56
CA TRP A 243 11.90 -8.74 7.78
C TRP A 243 13.13 -8.48 8.68
N SER A 244 14.15 -9.31 8.57
CA SER A 244 15.52 -8.93 8.94
C SER A 244 16.48 -9.26 7.79
N SER A 245 17.38 -8.33 7.52
CA SER A 245 18.48 -8.50 6.58
C SER A 245 19.57 -9.37 7.21
N ARG A 246 19.62 -10.66 6.84
CA ARG A 246 20.87 -11.43 6.76
C ARG A 246 20.69 -12.68 5.90
N ALA A 247 21.55 -12.79 4.89
CA ALA A 247 21.61 -13.86 3.91
C ALA A 247 22.27 -15.13 4.48
N SER A 248 21.92 -16.29 3.86
CA SER A 248 22.58 -17.61 3.92
C SER A 248 22.63 -18.30 5.29
N THR A 249 22.28 -19.56 5.48
CA THR A 249 22.53 -20.80 4.70
C THR A 249 21.33 -21.75 4.88
N GLY A 250 20.76 -22.35 3.84
CA GLY A 250 21.24 -23.63 3.30
C GLY A 250 20.53 -24.83 3.93
N ARG A 251 19.36 -25.23 3.40
CA ARG A 251 18.87 -26.63 3.45
C ARG A 251 18.00 -26.92 2.24
N ARG A 252 18.51 -27.80 1.38
CA ARG A 252 17.84 -28.37 0.21
C ARG A 252 16.70 -29.27 0.69
N CYS A 253 15.54 -29.20 0.04
CA CYS A 253 14.55 -30.26 0.09
C CYS A 253 14.45 -30.88 -1.32
N ARG A 254 14.69 -32.19 -1.41
CA ARG A 254 14.55 -33.02 -2.62
C ARG A 254 13.12 -33.55 -2.71
N SER A 255 12.51 -33.47 -3.89
CA SER A 255 11.60 -34.47 -4.50
C SER A 255 11.14 -33.91 -5.85
N SER A 256 11.59 -34.44 -7.00
CA SER A 256 11.08 -35.61 -7.74
C SER A 256 9.60 -35.48 -8.16
N GLY A 257 9.36 -35.34 -9.47
CA GLY A 257 8.02 -35.37 -10.06
C GLY A 257 7.92 -34.56 -11.35
N THR A 258 8.35 -35.16 -12.47
CA THR A 258 8.20 -34.65 -13.83
C THR A 258 6.73 -34.69 -14.29
N ALA A 259 6.23 -33.57 -14.81
CA ALA A 259 5.13 -33.55 -15.76
C ALA A 259 5.35 -32.41 -16.77
N ARG A 260 5.67 -32.77 -18.02
CA ARG A 260 5.72 -31.84 -19.17
C ARG A 260 4.28 -31.54 -19.60
N ALA A 261 3.93 -30.27 -19.73
CA ALA A 261 2.79 -29.82 -20.51
C ALA A 261 3.32 -28.88 -21.60
N THR A 262 3.25 -29.33 -22.85
CA THR A 262 3.50 -28.55 -24.05
C THR A 262 2.34 -27.58 -24.28
N TRP A 263 2.65 -26.30 -24.53
CA TRP A 263 1.66 -25.30 -24.91
C TRP A 263 2.05 -24.72 -26.27
N SER A 264 1.22 -24.96 -27.29
CA SER A 264 1.26 -24.28 -28.58
C SER A 264 0.63 -22.90 -28.45
N ARG A 265 1.34 -21.87 -28.92
CA ARG A 265 0.83 -20.50 -29.04
C ARG A 265 -0.04 -20.35 -30.29
N SER A 266 -1.16 -19.64 -30.17
CA SER A 266 -1.84 -19.03 -31.32
C SER A 266 -1.63 -17.50 -31.31
N PRO A 267 -1.40 -16.84 -32.46
CA PRO A 267 -0.93 -15.47 -32.54
C PRO A 267 -2.05 -14.51 -32.93
N SER A 268 -2.73 -13.91 -31.95
CA SER A 268 -3.44 -12.64 -32.16
C SER A 268 -3.76 -12.00 -30.82
N GLY A 269 -3.04 -10.93 -30.48
CA GLY A 269 -3.29 -10.14 -29.29
C GLY A 269 -4.61 -9.38 -29.40
N ARG A 270 -5.52 -9.63 -28.45
CA ARG A 270 -6.51 -8.74 -27.82
C ARG A 270 -7.57 -9.62 -27.14
N ALA A 271 -7.64 -9.59 -25.81
CA ALA A 271 -8.79 -10.13 -25.09
C ALA A 271 -9.65 -8.95 -24.59
N ARG A 272 -10.75 -8.67 -25.31
CA ARG A 272 -11.92 -7.96 -24.77
C ARG A 272 -12.80 -9.02 -24.10
N ALA A 273 -13.14 -8.83 -22.83
CA ALA A 273 -14.21 -9.60 -22.21
C ALA A 273 -15.55 -8.95 -22.60
N ALA A 274 -16.29 -9.58 -23.52
CA ALA A 274 -17.68 -9.27 -23.78
C ALA A 274 -18.53 -10.35 -23.11
N ALA A 275 -19.25 -9.99 -22.05
CA ALA A 275 -20.28 -10.85 -21.48
C ALA A 275 -21.56 -10.70 -22.32
N ARG A 276 -21.96 -11.79 -23.00
CA ARG A 276 -23.30 -11.92 -23.57
C ARG A 276 -24.17 -12.64 -22.53
N CYS A 277 -25.22 -11.97 -22.05
CA CYS A 277 -26.35 -12.64 -21.42
C CYS A 277 -27.38 -12.97 -22.50
N SER A 278 -27.82 -14.23 -22.55
CA SER A 278 -29.04 -14.63 -23.26
C SER A 278 -30.22 -14.65 -22.26
N PRO A 279 -31.44 -14.25 -22.67
CA PRO A 279 -32.56 -14.06 -21.76
C PRO A 279 -33.38 -15.35 -21.59
N SER A 280 -33.73 -15.70 -20.36
CA SER A 280 -34.83 -16.63 -20.08
C SER A 280 -36.14 -15.86 -19.95
N ARG A 281 -37.20 -16.43 -20.52
CA ARG A 281 -38.56 -15.86 -20.61
C ARG A 281 -39.31 -15.95 -19.28
N ALA A 282 -39.96 -14.82 -18.96
CA ALA A 282 -41.31 -14.61 -18.42
C ALA A 282 -41.94 -15.59 -17.41
N ALA A 283 -42.33 -15.04 -16.26
CA ALA A 283 -43.65 -15.26 -15.68
C ALA A 283 -44.21 -13.91 -15.19
N SER A 284 -45.36 -13.52 -15.74
CA SER A 284 -46.12 -12.32 -15.45
C SER A 284 -47.20 -12.60 -14.39
N SER A 285 -47.35 -11.71 -13.40
CA SER A 285 -48.64 -11.49 -12.75
C SER A 285 -48.79 -10.02 -12.39
N ARG A 286 -49.89 -9.44 -12.86
CA ARG A 286 -50.34 -8.05 -12.72
C ARG A 286 -50.99 -7.80 -11.35
N GLY A 287 -51.04 -6.52 -10.97
CA GLY A 287 -51.93 -5.95 -9.94
C GLY A 287 -51.29 -4.70 -9.30
N SER A 288 -51.36 -3.53 -9.93
CA SER A 288 -52.39 -2.47 -9.80
C SER A 288 -52.42 -1.74 -8.44
N THR A 289 -51.93 -0.49 -8.47
CA THR A 289 -52.47 0.73 -7.80
C THR A 289 -53.11 0.61 -6.42
N THR A 290 -52.47 1.18 -5.39
CA THR A 290 -52.68 2.56 -4.88
C THR A 290 -51.50 2.96 -4.00
#